data_AF-A0A9D2XCQ9-F1
#
_entry.id   AF-A0A9D2XCQ9-F1
#
_cell.length_a   1.000
_cell.length_b   1.000
_cell.length_c   1.000
_cell.angle_alpha   90.00
_cell.angle_beta   90.00
_cell.angle_gamma   90.00
#
_symmetry.space_group_name_H-M   'P 1'
#
loop_
_entity.id
_entity.type
_entity.pdbx_description
1 polymer ?
#
loop_
_entity_poly.entity_id
_entity_poly.type
_entity_poly.pdbx_seq_one_letter_code
_entity_poly.pdbx_strand_id
1 'polypeptide(L)'
;MTETDREPQFYLCSCFTTDNIFLHDYKLHVRYVSGQQFRRDYQKLLLRLGCVLDQQFEDVLKKVSQEVDRRRQLAVTSAERAAAIKRMYQPLHHHVYRLQETYLTSEFKQLVEYCRSRNANKEGLLLLLKVAAPRVYRLPVFEKHFCEELVEELEHFEQSSAPTGRPNTMNHYGIPLNELGFDEGFVTPLREQYLQPITSLLYPDCGGHSLDSHKAFVVKYALKEDLDLSYHYDNAEITLNVSLGKEFTDGNLYFGDMRQVKPRCPYLRRSARRLNTRSQQDFSIEANTCTGPCQFLVVSAGTSSFG
;
A
#
# COMPACT_ATOMS: atom_id res chain seq x y z
N MET A 1 -35.27 4.33 -5.76
CA MET A 1 -33.92 4.03 -5.27
C MET A 1 -32.95 4.71 -6.21
N THR A 2 -32.47 5.88 -5.83
CA THR A 2 -31.48 6.66 -6.58
C THR A 2 -30.11 5.97 -6.46
N GLU A 3 -29.28 6.07 -7.49
CA GLU A 3 -27.95 5.45 -7.60
C GLU A 3 -26.93 5.89 -6.55
N THR A 4 -27.31 6.74 -5.59
CA THR A 4 -26.44 7.43 -4.63
C THR A 4 -26.24 6.72 -3.30
N ASP A 5 -26.82 5.52 -3.10
CA ASP A 5 -26.85 4.81 -1.79
C ASP A 5 -26.09 3.46 -1.79
N ARG A 6 -25.30 3.16 -2.82
CA ARG A 6 -24.45 1.96 -2.77
C ARG A 6 -23.16 2.32 -2.06
N GLU A 7 -22.97 1.76 -0.85
CA GLU A 7 -21.66 1.75 -0.21
C GLU A 7 -20.60 1.22 -1.20
N PRO A 8 -19.43 1.88 -1.30
CA PRO A 8 -18.34 1.42 -2.15
C PRO A 8 -17.99 -0.03 -1.84
N GLN A 9 -18.19 -0.91 -2.81
CA GLN A 9 -17.89 -2.33 -2.65
C GLN A 9 -16.47 -2.61 -3.15
N PHE A 10 -15.52 -2.78 -2.23
CA PHE A 10 -14.18 -3.25 -2.58
C PHE A 10 -14.20 -4.74 -2.90
N TYR A 11 -13.61 -5.12 -4.03
CA TYR A 11 -13.51 -6.50 -4.47
C TYR A 11 -12.11 -7.04 -4.19
N LEU A 12 -12.04 -8.25 -3.63
CA LEU A 12 -10.81 -9.02 -3.53
C LEU A 12 -10.75 -10.02 -4.68
N CYS A 13 -9.61 -10.08 -5.37
CA CYS A 13 -9.37 -11.15 -6.35
C CYS A 13 -9.51 -12.51 -5.66
N SER A 14 -10.25 -13.44 -6.27
CA SER A 14 -10.37 -14.82 -5.78
C SER A 14 -9.00 -15.49 -5.60
N CYS A 15 -8.04 -15.11 -6.44
CA CYS A 15 -6.64 -15.53 -6.40
C CYS A 15 -5.92 -15.19 -5.09
N PHE A 16 -6.37 -14.17 -4.35
CA PHE A 16 -5.75 -13.77 -3.08
C PHE A 16 -5.70 -14.93 -2.07
N THR A 17 -6.72 -15.79 -2.08
CA THR A 17 -6.80 -16.92 -1.14
C THR A 17 -6.04 -18.16 -1.61
N THR A 18 -5.54 -18.19 -2.84
CA THR A 18 -4.93 -19.39 -3.44
C THR A 18 -3.50 -19.18 -3.92
N ASP A 19 -3.12 -17.98 -4.33
CA ASP A 19 -1.85 -17.70 -5.01
C ASP A 19 -0.92 -16.83 -4.15
N ASN A 20 0.38 -16.83 -4.51
CA ASN A 20 1.42 -16.03 -3.88
C ASN A 20 1.50 -16.19 -2.34
N ILE A 21 1.37 -17.41 -1.84
CA ILE A 21 1.61 -17.72 -0.43
C ILE A 21 3.12 -17.89 -0.25
N PHE A 22 3.74 -17.12 0.64
CA PHE A 22 5.19 -17.15 0.83
C PHE A 22 5.59 -18.13 1.94
N LEU A 23 6.49 -19.05 1.61
CA LEU A 23 7.11 -19.98 2.55
C LEU A 23 8.48 -19.46 2.94
N HIS A 24 8.58 -18.83 4.11
CA HIS A 24 9.82 -18.23 4.61
C HIS A 24 10.98 -19.21 4.67
N ASP A 25 10.75 -20.41 5.23
CA ASP A 25 11.78 -21.45 5.42
C ASP A 25 12.46 -21.86 4.10
N TYR A 26 11.74 -21.72 2.97
CA TYR A 26 12.19 -22.15 1.65
C TYR A 26 12.35 -21.01 0.66
N LYS A 27 12.09 -19.76 1.08
CA LYS A 27 12.08 -18.54 0.25
C LYS A 27 11.31 -18.73 -1.07
N LEU A 28 10.14 -19.36 -0.98
CA LEU A 28 9.36 -19.82 -2.14
C LEU A 28 7.91 -19.33 -2.09
N HIS A 29 7.42 -18.81 -3.22
CA HIS A 29 5.98 -18.58 -3.40
C HIS A 29 5.29 -19.83 -3.94
N VAL A 30 4.15 -20.17 -3.33
CA VAL A 30 3.37 -21.36 -3.66
C VAL A 30 1.90 -21.01 -3.91
N ARG A 31 1.23 -21.89 -4.65
CA ARG A 31 -0.22 -21.91 -4.83
C ARG A 31 -0.83 -23.04 -4.02
N TYR A 32 -1.93 -22.77 -3.35
CA TYR A 32 -2.67 -23.74 -2.55
C TYR A 32 -4.16 -23.75 -2.90
N VAL A 33 -4.62 -24.88 -3.41
CA VAL A 33 -6.05 -25.17 -3.62
C VAL A 33 -6.48 -26.35 -2.75
N SER A 34 -5.63 -27.36 -2.63
CA SER A 34 -5.82 -28.52 -1.75
C SER A 34 -4.48 -29.16 -1.40
N GLY A 35 -4.43 -29.93 -0.31
CA GLY A 35 -3.22 -30.69 0.05
C GLY A 35 -2.75 -31.65 -1.04
N GLN A 36 -3.67 -32.23 -1.81
CA GLN A 36 -3.35 -33.10 -2.96
C GLN A 36 -2.65 -32.33 -4.09
N GLN A 37 -3.19 -31.16 -4.46
CA GLN A 37 -2.57 -30.28 -5.45
C GLN A 37 -1.20 -29.83 -4.97
N PHE A 38 -1.09 -29.38 -3.72
CA PHE A 38 0.16 -28.90 -3.15
C PHE A 38 1.24 -29.98 -3.15
N ARG A 39 0.91 -31.21 -2.73
CA ARG A 39 1.84 -32.35 -2.74
C ARG A 39 2.32 -32.67 -4.14
N ARG A 40 1.40 -32.79 -5.11
CA ARG A 40 1.76 -33.06 -6.51
C ARG A 40 2.71 -32.00 -7.08
N ASP A 41 2.46 -30.73 -6.77
CA ASP A 41 3.15 -29.62 -7.43
C ASP A 41 4.48 -29.25 -6.74
N TYR A 42 4.58 -29.41 -5.41
CA TYR A 42 5.70 -28.88 -4.62
C TYR A 42 6.53 -29.92 -3.86
N GLN A 43 6.08 -31.17 -3.67
CA GLN A 43 6.81 -32.16 -2.84
C GLN A 43 8.25 -32.38 -3.34
N LYS A 44 8.44 -32.62 -4.65
CA LYS A 44 9.77 -32.81 -5.23
C LYS A 44 10.67 -31.57 -5.13
N LEU A 45 10.08 -30.39 -5.18
CA LEU A 45 10.83 -29.13 -5.07
C LEU A 45 11.26 -28.87 -3.63
N LEU A 46 10.32 -29.01 -2.68
CA LEU A 46 10.59 -28.83 -1.26
C LEU A 46 11.63 -29.84 -0.75
N LEU A 47 11.60 -31.09 -1.24
CA LEU A 47 12.64 -32.08 -0.96
C LEU A 47 14.04 -31.57 -1.35
N ARG A 48 14.19 -30.98 -2.54
CA ARG A 48 15.47 -30.40 -2.99
C ARG A 48 15.90 -29.18 -2.19
N LEU A 49 14.95 -28.49 -1.56
CA LEU A 49 15.18 -27.33 -0.71
C LEU A 49 15.35 -27.72 0.78
N GLY A 50 15.46 -29.01 1.11
CA GLY A 50 15.76 -29.49 2.46
C GLY A 50 14.57 -29.99 3.28
N CYS A 51 13.37 -30.07 2.71
CA CYS A 51 12.20 -30.70 3.33
C CYS A 51 12.27 -32.23 3.16
N VAL A 52 13.12 -32.89 3.95
CA VAL A 52 13.46 -34.31 3.80
C VAL A 52 12.66 -35.25 4.69
N LEU A 53 12.05 -34.74 5.77
CA LEU A 53 11.22 -35.51 6.69
C LEU A 53 9.73 -35.32 6.37
N ASP A 54 8.94 -36.38 6.48
CA ASP A 54 7.48 -36.28 6.30
C ASP A 54 6.84 -35.25 7.24
N GLN A 55 7.33 -35.16 8.49
CA GLN A 55 6.86 -34.17 9.45
C GLN A 55 7.09 -32.72 8.97
N GLN A 56 8.23 -32.44 8.34
CA GLN A 56 8.50 -31.10 7.78
C GLN A 56 7.51 -30.76 6.67
N PHE A 57 7.12 -31.75 5.87
CA PHE A 57 6.15 -31.55 4.80
C PHE A 57 4.74 -31.28 5.34
N GLU A 58 4.32 -32.02 6.37
CA GLU A 58 3.05 -31.78 7.06
C GLU A 58 3.02 -30.42 7.75
N ASP A 59 4.13 -29.99 8.36
CA ASP A 59 4.25 -28.64 8.94
C ASP A 59 4.11 -27.56 7.87
N VAL A 60 4.67 -27.75 6.68
CA VAL A 60 4.49 -26.84 5.53
C VAL A 60 3.02 -26.78 5.12
N LEU A 61 2.36 -27.93 4.95
CA LEU A 61 0.93 -27.97 4.61
C LEU A 61 0.08 -27.23 5.65
N LYS A 62 0.36 -27.43 6.93
CA LYS A 62 -0.32 -26.73 8.03
C LYS A 62 -0.11 -25.22 7.95
N LYS A 63 1.12 -24.75 7.78
CA LYS A 63 1.44 -23.31 7.63
C LYS A 63 0.70 -22.69 6.46
N VAL A 64 0.69 -23.36 5.29
CA VAL A 64 0.00 -22.86 4.10
C VAL A 64 -1.51 -22.81 4.30
N SER A 65 -2.11 -23.86 4.88
CA SER A 65 -3.54 -23.89 5.16
C SER A 65 -3.95 -22.79 6.13
N GLN A 66 -3.17 -22.58 7.20
CA GLN A 66 -3.41 -21.51 8.17
C GLN A 66 -3.34 -20.12 7.52
N GLU A 67 -2.39 -19.89 6.61
CA GLU A 67 -2.30 -18.63 5.88
C GLU A 67 -3.51 -18.42 4.94
N VAL A 68 -3.98 -19.47 4.26
CA VAL A 68 -5.20 -19.39 3.45
C VAL A 68 -6.42 -19.06 4.30
N ASP A 69 -6.59 -19.72 5.44
CA ASP A 69 -7.71 -19.45 6.34
C ASP A 69 -7.63 -18.03 6.92
N ARG A 70 -6.43 -17.56 7.29
CA ARG A 70 -6.21 -16.17 7.69
C ARG A 70 -6.63 -15.18 6.60
N ARG A 71 -6.25 -15.44 5.33
CA ARG A 71 -6.63 -14.58 4.20
C ARG A 71 -8.15 -14.56 3.96
N ARG A 72 -8.83 -15.68 4.12
CA ARG A 72 -10.30 -15.77 4.01
C ARG A 72 -11.01 -14.98 5.10
N GLN A 73 -10.47 -14.97 6.32
CA GLN A 73 -11.06 -14.28 7.47
C GLN A 73 -10.66 -12.79 7.56
N LEU A 74 -9.82 -12.30 6.65
CA LEU A 74 -9.24 -10.95 6.74
C LEU A 74 -10.31 -9.85 6.76
N ALA A 75 -11.29 -9.92 5.84
CA ALA A 75 -12.36 -8.93 5.76
C ALA A 75 -13.25 -8.95 7.01
N VAL A 76 -13.65 -10.14 7.46
CA VAL A 76 -14.50 -10.30 8.66
C VAL A 76 -13.80 -9.77 9.90
N THR A 77 -12.56 -10.19 10.14
CA THR A 77 -11.80 -9.74 11.33
C THR A 77 -11.48 -8.24 11.30
N SER A 78 -11.29 -7.65 10.11
CA SER A 78 -11.13 -6.20 9.97
C SER A 78 -12.42 -5.45 10.32
N ALA A 79 -13.57 -5.92 9.83
CA ALA A 79 -14.88 -5.35 10.15
C ALA A 79 -15.23 -5.46 11.65
N GLU A 80 -14.92 -6.60 12.28
CA GLU A 80 -15.09 -6.79 13.73
C GLU A 80 -14.23 -5.79 14.54
N ARG A 81 -12.97 -5.59 14.14
CA ARG A 81 -12.10 -4.57 14.76
C ARG A 81 -12.64 -3.17 14.55
N ALA A 82 -13.03 -2.80 13.33
CA ALA A 82 -13.61 -1.50 13.04
C ALA A 82 -14.87 -1.22 13.90
N ALA A 83 -15.75 -2.21 14.06
CA ALA A 83 -16.92 -2.12 14.91
C ALA A 83 -16.55 -1.96 16.41
N ALA A 84 -15.53 -2.68 16.87
CA ALA A 84 -15.03 -2.55 18.24
C ALA A 84 -14.40 -1.17 18.49
N ILE A 85 -13.58 -0.68 17.55
CA ILE A 85 -12.97 0.66 17.58
C ILE A 85 -14.07 1.72 17.71
N LYS A 86 -15.08 1.68 16.83
CA LYS A 86 -16.22 2.62 16.86
C LYS A 86 -16.96 2.66 18.20
N ARG A 87 -16.96 1.57 18.96
CA ARG A 87 -17.60 1.49 20.29
C ARG A 87 -16.68 1.98 21.41
N MET A 88 -15.38 1.72 21.30
CA MET A 88 -14.44 1.89 22.41
C MET A 88 -13.64 3.19 22.34
N TYR A 89 -13.38 3.68 21.14
CA TYR A 89 -12.52 4.82 20.89
C TYR A 89 -13.35 6.10 20.71
N GLN A 90 -12.89 7.19 21.32
CA GLN A 90 -13.43 8.53 21.13
C GLN A 90 -12.38 9.38 20.41
N PRO A 91 -12.65 9.85 19.19
CA PRO A 91 -11.70 10.68 18.45
C PRO A 91 -11.32 11.96 19.20
N LEU A 92 -10.05 12.35 19.11
CA LEU A 92 -9.57 13.63 19.62
C LEU A 92 -9.96 14.76 18.65
N HIS A 93 -9.74 14.54 17.36
CA HIS A 93 -9.95 15.48 16.25
C HIS A 93 -10.97 14.93 15.26
N HIS A 94 -12.26 15.10 15.55
CA HIS A 94 -13.35 14.51 14.75
C HIS A 94 -13.34 14.95 13.27
N HIS A 95 -12.79 16.13 12.97
CA HIS A 95 -12.76 16.70 11.62
C HIS A 95 -11.79 15.99 10.68
N VAL A 96 -10.72 15.37 11.18
CA VAL A 96 -9.65 14.78 10.34
C VAL A 96 -10.11 13.54 9.56
N TYR A 97 -11.23 12.92 9.97
CA TYR A 97 -11.85 11.78 9.30
C TYR A 97 -12.57 12.11 7.99
N ARG A 98 -12.70 13.40 7.66
CA ARG A 98 -13.35 13.87 6.45
C ARG A 98 -12.41 14.79 5.69
N LEU A 99 -12.18 14.52 4.41
CA LEU A 99 -11.30 15.35 3.59
C LEU A 99 -11.87 16.76 3.45
N GLN A 100 -11.02 17.76 3.69
CA GLN A 100 -11.36 19.17 3.51
C GLN A 100 -10.34 19.85 2.60
N GLU A 101 -10.79 20.79 1.78
CA GLU A 101 -9.94 21.60 0.89
C GLU A 101 -8.89 22.43 1.66
N THR A 102 -9.18 22.76 2.93
CA THR A 102 -8.26 23.45 3.83
C THR A 102 -7.06 22.59 4.22
N TYR A 103 -7.18 21.25 4.14
CA TYR A 103 -6.07 20.35 4.41
C TYR A 103 -5.10 20.26 3.25
N LEU A 104 -5.50 20.71 2.06
CA LEU A 104 -4.73 20.54 0.83
C LEU A 104 -3.95 21.82 0.50
N THR A 105 -2.67 21.65 0.16
CA THR A 105 -1.79 22.76 -0.25
C THR A 105 -2.31 23.44 -1.51
N SER A 106 -1.99 24.72 -1.64
CA SER A 106 -2.37 25.50 -2.83
C SER A 106 -1.75 24.92 -4.11
N GLU A 107 -0.52 24.44 -4.02
CA GLU A 107 0.22 23.79 -5.11
C GLU A 107 -0.47 22.50 -5.55
N PHE A 108 -0.91 21.66 -4.60
CA PHE A 108 -1.63 20.42 -4.92
C PHE A 108 -2.94 20.72 -5.65
N LYS A 109 -3.71 21.68 -5.15
CA LYS A 109 -4.99 22.09 -5.75
C LYS A 109 -4.81 22.64 -7.17
N GLN A 110 -3.81 23.50 -7.38
CA GLN A 110 -3.50 24.02 -8.72
C GLN A 110 -3.10 22.91 -9.69
N LEU A 111 -2.35 21.92 -9.22
CA LEU A 111 -1.95 20.77 -10.03
C LEU A 111 -3.17 19.91 -10.41
N VAL A 112 -4.07 19.65 -9.47
CA VAL A 112 -5.32 18.92 -9.74
C VAL A 112 -6.20 19.68 -10.74
N GLU A 113 -6.34 21.00 -10.59
CA GLU A 113 -7.07 21.85 -11.54
C GLU A 113 -6.44 21.84 -12.93
N TYR A 114 -5.10 21.87 -13.02
CA TYR A 114 -4.40 21.68 -14.30
C TYR A 114 -4.78 20.35 -14.94
N CYS A 115 -4.72 19.24 -14.18
CA CYS A 115 -5.06 17.89 -14.68
C CYS A 115 -6.52 17.75 -15.14
N ARG A 116 -7.44 18.55 -14.59
CA ARG A 116 -8.85 18.61 -15.00
C ARG A 116 -9.08 19.47 -16.24
N SER A 117 -8.11 20.30 -16.63
CA SER A 117 -8.24 21.21 -17.77
C SER A 117 -8.28 20.48 -19.12
N ARG A 118 -8.97 21.08 -20.10
CA ARG A 118 -9.18 20.47 -21.42
C ARG A 118 -7.90 20.16 -22.20
N ASN A 119 -6.83 20.90 -21.92
CA ASN A 119 -5.54 20.80 -22.61
C ASN A 119 -4.48 20.11 -21.74
N ALA A 120 -4.88 19.49 -20.63
CA ALA A 120 -3.97 18.81 -19.73
C ALA A 120 -3.25 17.66 -20.47
N ASN A 121 -1.94 17.61 -20.36
CA ASN A 121 -1.14 16.53 -20.88
C ASN A 121 0.01 16.21 -19.92
N LYS A 122 0.69 15.09 -20.17
CA LYS A 122 1.77 14.63 -19.31
C LYS A 122 2.93 15.62 -19.30
N GLU A 123 3.29 16.16 -20.45
CA GLU A 123 4.42 17.09 -20.59
C GLU A 123 4.23 18.35 -19.74
N GLY A 124 3.04 18.95 -19.77
CA GLY A 124 2.74 20.13 -18.96
C GLY A 124 2.61 19.80 -17.46
N LEU A 125 2.07 18.63 -17.11
CA LEU A 125 2.05 18.17 -15.72
C LEU A 125 3.48 18.00 -15.16
N LEU A 126 4.40 17.47 -15.96
CA LEU A 126 5.80 17.30 -15.57
C LEU A 126 6.53 18.62 -15.30
N LEU A 127 6.06 19.74 -15.85
CA LEU A 127 6.59 21.08 -15.53
C LEU A 127 6.17 21.55 -14.13
N LEU A 128 5.10 20.99 -13.56
CA LEU A 128 4.57 21.33 -12.23
C LEU A 128 5.08 20.40 -11.13
N LEU A 129 5.65 19.25 -11.51
CA LEU A 129 6.10 18.21 -10.59
C LEU A 129 7.61 18.21 -10.38
N LYS A 130 8.04 17.78 -9.19
CA LYS A 130 9.44 17.42 -8.96
C LYS A 130 9.63 15.94 -9.28
N VAL A 131 10.46 15.63 -10.27
CA VAL A 131 10.84 14.25 -10.60
C VAL A 131 11.93 13.80 -9.63
N ALA A 132 11.69 12.73 -8.90
CA ALA A 132 12.64 12.18 -7.93
C ALA A 132 13.45 11.00 -8.48
N ALA A 133 12.80 10.18 -9.31
CA ALA A 133 13.39 9.08 -10.06
C ALA A 133 12.50 8.80 -11.29
N PRO A 134 12.92 7.96 -12.25
CA PRO A 134 12.07 7.58 -13.37
C PRO A 134 10.72 7.05 -12.86
N ARG A 135 9.62 7.67 -13.30
CA ARG A 135 8.25 7.32 -12.86
C ARG A 135 8.03 7.43 -11.34
N VAL A 136 8.78 8.28 -10.67
CA VAL A 136 8.61 8.62 -9.25
C VAL A 136 8.60 10.14 -9.09
N TYR A 137 7.48 10.67 -8.61
CA TYR A 137 7.25 12.11 -8.49
C TYR A 137 7.07 12.50 -7.03
N ARG A 138 7.45 13.74 -6.72
CA ARG A 138 7.27 14.41 -5.43
C ARG A 138 6.41 15.65 -5.58
N LEU A 139 5.47 15.81 -4.66
CA LEU A 139 4.64 17.01 -4.57
C LEU A 139 4.12 17.22 -3.13
N PRO A 140 3.98 18.48 -2.69
CA PRO A 140 3.23 18.80 -1.49
C PRO A 140 1.76 18.45 -1.68
N VAL A 141 1.14 17.89 -0.63
CA VAL A 141 -0.28 17.47 -0.67
C VAL A 141 -1.02 18.11 0.47
N PHE A 142 -0.62 17.82 1.69
CA PHE A 142 -1.30 18.32 2.87
C PHE A 142 -0.64 19.57 3.44
N GLU A 143 -1.40 20.38 4.14
CA GLU A 143 -0.95 21.56 4.90
C GLU A 143 -0.42 21.14 6.28
N LYS A 144 0.60 21.85 6.81
CA LYS A 144 1.32 21.44 8.03
C LYS A 144 0.39 21.18 9.23
N HIS A 145 -0.52 22.12 9.48
CA HIS A 145 -1.48 22.05 10.59
C HIS A 145 -2.33 20.76 10.55
N PHE A 146 -2.76 20.32 9.37
CA PHE A 146 -3.52 19.08 9.22
C PHE A 146 -2.66 17.86 9.56
N CYS A 147 -1.40 17.82 9.12
CA CYS A 147 -0.49 16.73 9.47
C CYS A 147 -0.26 16.66 10.99
N GLU A 148 -0.15 17.80 11.68
CA GLU A 148 0.00 17.86 13.13
C GLU A 148 -1.25 17.27 13.83
N GLU A 149 -2.45 17.72 13.47
CA GLU A 149 -3.71 17.19 14.03
C GLU A 149 -3.92 15.70 13.72
N LEU A 150 -3.56 15.26 12.50
CA LEU A 150 -3.63 13.84 12.14
C LEU A 150 -2.67 13.00 12.98
N VAL A 151 -1.45 13.47 13.22
CA VAL A 151 -0.49 12.77 14.08
C VAL A 151 -1.00 12.69 15.52
N GLU A 152 -1.52 13.80 16.07
CA GLU A 152 -2.12 13.81 17.41
C GLU A 152 -3.29 12.82 17.55
N GLU A 153 -4.17 12.75 16.55
CA GLU A 153 -5.27 11.78 16.50
C GLU A 153 -4.76 10.34 16.51
N LEU A 154 -3.75 10.04 15.69
CA LEU A 154 -3.19 8.69 15.58
C LEU A 154 -2.48 8.27 16.87
N GLU A 155 -1.73 9.17 17.50
CA GLU A 155 -1.09 8.91 18.80
C GLU A 155 -2.11 8.71 19.92
N HIS A 156 -3.20 9.48 19.91
CA HIS A 156 -4.31 9.32 20.84
C HIS A 156 -4.97 7.95 20.67
N PHE A 157 -5.15 7.50 19.42
CA PHE A 157 -5.66 6.15 19.13
C PHE A 157 -4.70 5.06 19.62
N GLU A 158 -3.39 5.19 19.37
CA GLU A 158 -2.38 4.21 19.82
C GLU A 158 -2.35 4.05 21.35
N GLN A 159 -2.64 5.12 22.10
CA GLN A 159 -2.67 5.10 23.57
C GLN A 159 -3.98 4.52 24.13
N SER A 160 -4.98 4.29 23.28
CA SER A 160 -6.28 3.75 23.68
C SER A 160 -6.23 2.23 23.92
N SER A 161 -7.29 1.69 24.53
CA SER A 161 -7.49 0.25 24.68
C SER A 161 -8.21 -0.41 23.49
N ALA A 162 -8.47 0.36 22.42
CA ALA A 162 -9.15 -0.14 21.24
C ALA A 162 -8.26 -1.16 20.48
N PRO A 163 -8.84 -2.19 19.86
CA PRO A 163 -8.06 -3.15 19.09
C PRO A 163 -7.52 -2.49 17.81
N THR A 164 -6.34 -2.91 17.35
CA THR A 164 -5.78 -2.51 16.05
C THR A 164 -5.28 -3.73 15.27
N GLY A 165 -5.55 -3.75 13.97
CA GLY A 165 -4.96 -4.72 13.05
C GLY A 165 -3.51 -4.38 12.69
N ARG A 166 -2.81 -5.30 12.03
CA ARG A 166 -1.52 -4.97 11.41
C ARG A 166 -1.75 -4.17 10.12
N PRO A 167 -0.96 -3.11 9.87
CA PRO A 167 -1.10 -2.30 8.65
C PRO A 167 -0.84 -3.12 7.37
N ASN A 168 0.20 -3.95 7.35
CA ASN A 168 0.51 -4.85 6.25
C ASN A 168 1.28 -6.11 6.72
N THR A 169 1.76 -6.93 5.78
CA THR A 169 2.49 -8.18 6.10
C THR A 169 3.94 -7.96 6.53
N MET A 170 4.51 -6.78 6.25
CA MET A 170 5.89 -6.40 6.55
C MET A 170 6.02 -5.62 7.86
N ASN A 171 5.01 -4.83 8.21
CA ASN A 171 5.05 -3.94 9.37
C ASN A 171 4.25 -4.50 10.54
N HIS A 172 4.87 -4.52 11.71
CA HIS A 172 4.22 -4.92 12.94
C HIS A 172 3.52 -3.75 13.63
N TYR A 173 3.97 -2.52 13.37
CA TYR A 173 3.51 -1.30 14.03
C TYR A 173 2.88 -0.34 13.04
N GLY A 174 1.75 0.25 13.42
CA GLY A 174 0.97 1.15 12.59
C GLY A 174 -0.53 0.92 12.68
N ILE A 175 -1.29 1.68 11.90
CA ILE A 175 -2.75 1.74 11.99
C ILE A 175 -3.37 1.56 10.60
N PRO A 176 -4.20 0.52 10.39
CA PRO A 176 -5.06 0.43 9.22
C PRO A 176 -6.12 1.54 9.25
N LEU A 177 -6.08 2.46 8.29
CA LEU A 177 -6.97 3.63 8.29
C LEU A 177 -8.44 3.27 7.98
N ASN A 178 -8.66 2.16 7.28
CA ASN A 178 -9.99 1.62 7.05
C ASN A 178 -10.68 1.20 8.36
N GLU A 179 -9.93 0.59 9.29
CA GLU A 179 -10.46 0.16 10.60
C GLU A 179 -10.77 1.34 11.51
N LEU A 180 -10.01 2.43 11.36
CA LEU A 180 -10.23 3.66 12.12
C LEU A 180 -11.36 4.54 11.53
N GLY A 181 -11.80 4.27 10.29
CA GLY A 181 -12.96 4.93 9.68
C GLY A 181 -12.64 6.04 8.68
N PHE A 182 -11.43 6.07 8.12
CA PHE A 182 -11.01 7.10 7.15
C PHE A 182 -11.44 6.82 5.70
N ASP A 183 -11.88 5.60 5.35
CA ASP A 183 -12.11 5.23 3.95
C ASP A 183 -13.15 6.13 3.26
N GLU A 184 -14.38 6.13 3.77
CA GLU A 184 -15.51 6.86 3.14
C GLU A 184 -15.32 8.37 3.14
N GLY A 185 -14.93 8.93 4.28
CA GLY A 185 -14.88 10.38 4.47
C GLY A 185 -13.62 11.03 3.91
N PHE A 186 -12.51 10.30 3.82
CA PHE A 186 -11.20 10.88 3.54
C PHE A 186 -10.50 10.23 2.35
N VAL A 187 -10.24 8.92 2.41
CA VAL A 187 -9.37 8.25 1.44
C VAL A 187 -10.08 8.10 0.08
N THR A 188 -11.36 7.74 0.07
CA THR A 188 -12.16 7.63 -1.16
C THR A 188 -12.23 8.97 -1.90
N PRO A 189 -12.63 10.10 -1.27
CA PRO A 189 -12.59 11.41 -1.92
C PRO A 189 -11.19 11.83 -2.40
N LEU A 190 -10.15 11.59 -1.59
CA LEU A 190 -8.77 11.91 -1.97
C LEU A 190 -8.36 11.19 -3.26
N ARG A 191 -8.66 9.88 -3.32
CA ARG A 191 -8.37 9.00 -4.45
C ARG A 191 -9.10 9.43 -5.72
N GLU A 192 -10.43 9.56 -5.64
CA GLU A 192 -11.28 9.80 -6.81
C GLU A 192 -11.18 11.23 -7.32
N GLN A 193 -11.18 12.21 -6.42
CA GLN A 193 -11.31 13.61 -6.80
C GLN A 193 -9.94 14.24 -7.09
N TYR A 194 -8.90 13.88 -6.34
CA TYR A 194 -7.61 14.56 -6.42
C TYR A 194 -6.51 13.71 -7.06
N LEU A 195 -6.37 12.44 -6.67
CA LEU A 195 -5.29 11.60 -7.19
C LEU A 195 -5.58 11.09 -8.61
N GLN A 196 -6.80 10.63 -8.89
CA GLN A 196 -7.15 10.03 -10.18
C GLN A 196 -6.87 10.95 -11.40
N PRO A 197 -7.17 12.27 -11.37
CA PRO A 197 -6.79 13.17 -12.47
C PRO A 197 -5.28 13.19 -12.74
N ILE A 198 -4.47 13.15 -11.68
CA ILE A 198 -3.00 13.17 -11.76
C ILE A 198 -2.50 11.85 -12.31
N THR A 199 -2.95 10.73 -11.72
CA THR A 199 -2.49 9.39 -12.09
C THR A 199 -2.92 8.98 -13.49
N SER A 200 -4.05 9.50 -13.98
CA SER A 200 -4.52 9.30 -15.36
C SER A 200 -3.49 9.80 -16.40
N LEU A 201 -2.84 10.93 -16.13
CA LEU A 201 -1.83 11.50 -17.02
C LEU A 201 -0.44 10.87 -16.82
N LEU A 202 -0.07 10.58 -15.57
CA LEU A 202 1.26 10.04 -15.25
C LEU A 202 1.41 8.56 -15.65
N TYR A 203 0.37 7.76 -15.42
CA TYR A 203 0.40 6.30 -15.49
C TYR A 203 -0.76 5.69 -16.31
N PRO A 204 -1.02 6.16 -17.54
CA PRO A 204 -2.10 5.62 -18.37
C PRO A 204 -1.89 4.14 -18.73
N ASP A 205 -0.64 3.67 -18.72
CA ASP A 205 -0.25 2.30 -19.05
C ASP A 205 -0.41 1.30 -17.89
N CYS A 206 -0.68 1.79 -16.67
CA CYS A 206 -0.82 1.00 -15.45
C CYS A 206 -2.19 1.16 -14.78
N GLY A 207 -3.21 1.63 -15.51
CA GLY A 207 -4.56 1.78 -14.94
C GLY A 207 -4.75 3.01 -14.05
N GLY A 208 -3.89 4.03 -14.16
CA GLY A 208 -4.00 5.26 -13.34
C GLY A 208 -5.31 6.04 -13.51
N HIS A 209 -6.11 5.74 -14.53
CA HIS A 209 -7.44 6.31 -14.76
C HIS A 209 -8.60 5.48 -14.19
N SER A 210 -8.31 4.29 -13.66
CA SER A 210 -9.29 3.30 -13.22
C SER A 210 -8.94 2.72 -11.85
N LEU A 211 -8.39 3.55 -10.96
CA LEU A 211 -8.17 3.15 -9.58
C LEU A 211 -9.55 2.94 -8.95
N ASP A 212 -9.88 1.71 -8.55
CA ASP A 212 -11.21 1.29 -8.07
C ASP A 212 -11.21 0.78 -6.61
N SER A 213 -10.02 0.67 -6.02
CA SER A 213 -9.82 0.27 -4.64
C SER A 213 -8.61 0.98 -4.03
N HIS A 214 -8.47 0.90 -2.71
CA HIS A 214 -7.29 1.36 -1.99
C HIS A 214 -7.04 0.51 -0.74
N LYS A 215 -5.80 0.57 -0.25
CA LYS A 215 -5.43 0.10 1.07
C LYS A 215 -4.59 1.18 1.74
N ALA A 216 -5.17 1.86 2.72
CA ALA A 216 -4.53 2.96 3.42
C ALA A 216 -4.16 2.56 4.84
N PHE A 217 -2.94 2.88 5.23
CA PHE A 217 -2.42 2.63 6.57
C PHE A 217 -1.31 3.61 6.92
N VAL A 218 -1.11 3.86 8.21
CA VAL A 218 0.03 4.60 8.72
C VAL A 218 1.03 3.60 9.28
N VAL A 219 2.31 3.83 9.01
CA VAL A 219 3.42 3.09 9.62
C VAL A 219 4.10 3.99 10.62
N LYS A 220 4.43 3.44 11.79
CA LYS A 220 5.25 4.10 12.79
C LYS A 220 6.62 3.46 12.79
N TYR A 221 7.65 4.28 12.62
CA TYR A 221 9.03 3.85 12.76
C TYR A 221 9.56 4.35 14.10
N ALA A 222 10.07 3.43 14.91
CA ALA A 222 10.77 3.74 16.14
C ALA A 222 12.09 2.95 16.20
N LEU A 223 13.06 3.48 16.96
CA LEU A 223 14.34 2.79 17.18
C LEU A 223 14.08 1.38 17.73
N LYS A 224 14.59 0.35 17.03
CA LYS A 224 14.46 -1.10 17.33
C LYS A 224 13.13 -1.76 16.90
N GLU A 225 12.25 -1.05 16.21
CA GLU A 225 11.06 -1.62 15.58
C GLU A 225 11.30 -1.83 14.08
N ASP A 226 10.71 -2.87 13.48
CA ASP A 226 10.74 -3.17 12.04
C ASP A 226 12.12 -3.03 11.35
N LEU A 227 13.17 -3.61 11.95
CA LEU A 227 14.60 -3.45 11.57
C LEU A 227 15.03 -4.05 10.22
N ASP A 228 14.16 -4.77 9.50
CA ASP A 228 14.48 -5.41 8.22
C ASP A 228 13.33 -5.27 7.21
N LEU A 229 13.29 -4.13 6.51
CA LEU A 229 12.37 -3.88 5.40
C LEU A 229 13.04 -4.28 4.08
N SER A 230 13.04 -5.58 3.80
CA SER A 230 13.56 -6.10 2.53
C SER A 230 12.83 -5.51 1.31
N TYR A 231 13.51 -5.47 0.16
CA TYR A 231 12.90 -5.11 -1.12
C TYR A 231 11.62 -5.91 -1.38
N HIS A 232 10.54 -5.18 -1.62
CA HIS A 232 9.23 -5.74 -1.94
C HIS A 232 8.55 -4.93 -3.04
N TYR A 233 7.43 -5.47 -3.52
CA TYR A 233 6.52 -4.74 -4.36
C TYR A 233 5.22 -4.54 -3.59
N ASP A 234 4.62 -3.37 -3.75
CA ASP A 234 3.27 -3.15 -3.25
C ASP A 234 2.27 -3.88 -4.15
N ASN A 235 1.24 -4.43 -3.52
CA ASN A 235 0.10 -4.98 -4.24
C ASN A 235 -0.87 -3.87 -4.64
N ALA A 236 -0.37 -2.94 -5.46
CA ALA A 236 -1.10 -1.79 -5.99
C ALA A 236 -0.54 -1.40 -7.37
N GLU A 237 -1.39 -0.89 -8.24
CA GLU A 237 -0.98 -0.25 -9.50
C GLU A 237 -0.16 1.00 -9.23
N ILE A 238 -0.55 1.75 -8.18
CA ILE A 238 0.04 3.02 -7.78
C ILE A 238 0.12 3.06 -6.25
N THR A 239 1.33 3.31 -5.74
CA THR A 239 1.55 3.53 -4.30
C THR A 239 1.65 5.02 -4.02
N LEU A 240 1.02 5.41 -2.91
CA LEU A 240 1.06 6.73 -2.32
C LEU A 240 1.83 6.68 -1.00
N ASN A 241 2.95 7.40 -0.88
CA ASN A 241 3.65 7.54 0.39
C ASN A 241 3.64 9.00 0.82
N VAL A 242 3.14 9.26 2.04
CA VAL A 242 3.01 10.60 2.63
C VAL A 242 3.78 10.63 3.94
N SER A 243 4.78 11.49 4.01
CA SER A 243 5.40 11.86 5.29
C SER A 243 4.47 12.79 6.08
N LEU A 244 4.21 12.47 7.35
CA LEU A 244 3.34 13.24 8.24
C LEU A 244 4.09 14.20 9.18
N GLY A 245 5.41 14.36 8.99
CA GLY A 245 6.11 15.56 9.46
C GLY A 245 6.65 15.55 10.90
N LYS A 246 6.87 14.38 11.51
CA LYS A 246 7.75 14.32 12.70
C LYS A 246 9.20 14.58 12.32
N GLU A 247 9.97 15.18 13.22
CA GLU A 247 11.42 15.26 13.06
C GLU A 247 12.04 13.87 13.20
N PHE A 248 12.81 13.45 12.21
CA PHE A 248 13.61 12.23 12.25
C PHE A 248 14.92 12.42 11.48
N THR A 249 15.85 11.50 11.70
CA THR A 249 17.04 11.35 10.86
C THR A 249 17.01 9.99 10.17
N ASP A 250 17.54 9.91 8.95
CA ASP A 250 17.54 8.74 8.06
C ASP A 250 16.15 8.43 7.45
N GLY A 251 15.83 7.16 7.15
CA GLY A 251 14.55 6.76 6.56
C GLY A 251 14.50 6.86 5.03
N ASN A 252 15.52 6.37 4.35
CA ASN A 252 15.62 6.49 2.89
C ASN A 252 14.65 5.51 2.20
N LEU A 253 14.06 5.98 1.10
CA LEU A 253 13.27 5.13 0.20
C LEU A 253 14.16 4.65 -0.95
N TYR A 254 14.40 3.35 -1.02
CA TYR A 254 15.18 2.74 -2.08
C TYR A 254 14.25 2.12 -3.14
N PHE A 255 14.48 2.48 -4.40
CA PHE A 255 13.81 1.95 -5.57
C PHE A 255 14.79 1.07 -6.34
N GLY A 256 14.43 -0.19 -6.54
CA GLY A 256 15.20 -1.13 -7.33
C GLY A 256 14.34 -1.72 -8.45
N ASP A 257 14.99 -2.36 -9.42
CA ASP A 257 14.27 -2.99 -10.54
C ASP A 257 13.33 -4.10 -10.07
N MET A 258 12.18 -4.24 -10.74
CA MET A 258 11.31 -5.40 -10.56
C MET A 258 12.08 -6.69 -10.86
N ARG A 259 12.37 -7.47 -9.81
CA ARG A 259 12.91 -8.82 -9.99
C ARG A 259 11.90 -9.62 -10.80
N GLN A 260 12.34 -10.17 -11.94
CA GLN A 260 11.49 -11.00 -12.79
C GLN A 260 11.05 -12.26 -12.04
N VAL A 261 9.89 -12.21 -11.39
CA VAL A 261 9.20 -13.42 -10.96
C VAL A 261 8.52 -13.94 -12.21
N LYS A 262 9.01 -15.05 -12.80
CA LYS A 262 8.32 -15.72 -13.92
C LYS A 262 6.89 -16.04 -13.47
N PRO A 263 5.84 -15.35 -13.98
CA PRO A 263 4.49 -15.65 -13.55
C PRO A 263 4.14 -17.03 -14.08
N ARG A 264 3.89 -17.98 -13.19
CA ARG A 264 3.25 -19.26 -13.56
C ARG A 264 1.73 -19.17 -13.51
N CYS A 265 1.16 -17.95 -13.54
CA CYS A 265 -0.28 -17.74 -13.57
C CYS A 265 -0.74 -17.42 -15.00
N PRO A 266 -1.56 -18.28 -15.63
CA PRO A 266 -2.12 -18.01 -16.96
C PRO A 266 -3.15 -16.85 -16.96
N TYR A 267 -3.65 -16.43 -15.79
CA TYR A 267 -4.67 -15.38 -15.65
C TYR A 267 -4.10 -13.97 -15.42
N LEU A 268 -2.81 -13.84 -15.06
CA LEU A 268 -2.09 -12.55 -15.08
C LEU A 268 -1.59 -12.25 -16.50
N ARG A 269 -2.51 -12.15 -17.46
CA ARG A 269 -2.22 -11.64 -18.80
C ARG A 269 -3.01 -10.36 -19.03
N ARG A 270 -2.44 -9.24 -18.54
CA ARG A 270 -2.52 -7.84 -19.03
C ARG A 270 -2.54 -6.82 -17.88
N SER A 271 -1.41 -6.68 -17.17
CA SER A 271 -1.05 -5.40 -16.50
C SER A 271 0.47 -5.24 -16.39
N ALA A 272 1.25 -6.32 -16.26
CA ALA A 272 2.70 -6.25 -16.37
C ALA A 272 3.13 -6.21 -17.86
N ARG A 273 3.10 -5.03 -18.49
CA ARG A 273 3.86 -4.83 -19.73
C ARG A 273 5.34 -5.06 -19.41
N ARG A 274 6.03 -5.78 -20.29
CA ARG A 274 7.48 -5.95 -20.26
C ARG A 274 8.15 -4.57 -20.24
N LEU A 275 8.63 -4.13 -19.09
CA LEU A 275 9.68 -3.11 -19.03
C LEU A 275 10.99 -3.84 -19.27
N ASN A 276 11.38 -3.89 -20.54
CA ASN A 276 12.68 -4.39 -20.94
C ASN A 276 13.65 -3.22 -20.94
N THR A 277 14.16 -2.84 -19.76
CA THR A 277 15.26 -1.88 -19.64
C THR A 277 16.42 -2.60 -18.97
N ARG A 278 17.43 -2.92 -19.77
CA ARG A 278 18.76 -3.32 -19.30
C ARG A 278 19.45 -2.09 -18.71
N SER A 279 19.24 -1.84 -17.42
CA SER A 279 20.12 -0.98 -16.61
C SER A 279 19.75 -1.17 -15.14
N GLN A 280 20.56 -1.94 -14.41
CA GLN A 280 20.55 -1.90 -12.94
C GLN A 280 20.89 -0.46 -12.54
N GLN A 281 19.88 0.32 -12.15
CA GLN A 281 20.08 1.58 -11.45
C GLN A 281 19.16 1.55 -10.24
N ASP A 282 19.75 1.20 -9.09
CA ASP A 282 19.10 1.41 -7.81
C ASP A 282 19.12 2.92 -7.53
N PHE A 283 17.98 3.49 -7.15
CA PHE A 283 17.86 4.90 -6.80
C PHE A 283 17.44 5.02 -5.34
N SER A 284 18.08 5.91 -4.58
CA SER A 284 17.65 6.27 -3.24
C SER A 284 17.00 7.65 -3.24
N ILE A 285 15.90 7.77 -2.51
CA ILE A 285 15.23 9.01 -2.17
C ILE A 285 15.50 9.23 -0.69
N GLU A 286 16.37 10.19 -0.37
CA GLU A 286 16.59 10.57 1.02
C GLU A 286 15.37 11.30 1.57
N ALA A 287 14.75 10.73 2.60
CA ALA A 287 13.68 11.40 3.32
C ALA A 287 14.18 12.69 4.01
N ASN A 288 15.47 12.75 4.34
CA ASN A 288 16.13 13.87 5.03
C ASN A 288 16.54 15.07 4.15
N THR A 289 16.53 14.97 2.82
CA THR A 289 16.82 16.15 1.95
C THR A 289 15.66 17.16 1.90
N CYS A 290 14.59 16.90 2.64
CA CYS A 290 13.57 17.87 2.96
C CYS A 290 14.07 18.90 4.00
N THR A 291 14.63 20.01 3.57
CA THR A 291 14.79 21.16 4.47
C THR A 291 13.44 21.88 4.62
N GLY A 292 12.59 21.39 5.53
CA GLY A 292 11.23 21.88 5.84
C GLY A 292 10.27 20.73 6.18
N PRO A 293 9.12 20.97 6.85
CA PRO A 293 8.19 19.91 7.26
C PRO A 293 7.81 19.05 6.05
N CYS A 294 8.39 17.86 5.93
CA CYS A 294 8.26 16.98 4.75
C CYS A 294 6.80 16.59 4.58
N GLN A 295 6.14 17.17 3.58
CA GLN A 295 4.84 16.74 3.08
C GLN A 295 5.08 16.38 1.62
N PHE A 296 5.58 15.18 1.35
CA PHE A 296 5.83 14.77 -0.02
C PHE A 296 5.09 13.49 -0.29
N LEU A 297 4.35 13.54 -1.39
CA LEU A 297 3.75 12.39 -2.02
C LEU A 297 4.78 11.71 -2.89
N VAL A 298 5.18 10.49 -2.57
CA VAL A 298 5.86 9.64 -3.55
C VAL A 298 4.80 8.82 -4.26
N VAL A 299 4.60 9.11 -5.55
CA VAL A 299 3.72 8.31 -6.41
C VAL A 299 4.58 7.44 -7.29
N SER A 300 4.46 6.12 -7.16
CA SER A 300 5.20 5.16 -7.99
C SER A 300 4.26 4.09 -8.54
N ALA A 301 4.59 3.57 -9.73
CA ALA A 301 3.93 2.40 -10.31
C ALA A 301 4.89 1.21 -10.19
N GLY A 302 4.63 0.31 -9.24
CA GLY A 302 5.47 -0.85 -8.96
C GLY A 302 6.78 -0.53 -8.23
N THR A 303 7.02 -1.30 -7.17
CA THR A 303 8.22 -1.37 -6.29
C THR A 303 8.61 -0.08 -5.56
N SER A 304 8.53 -0.13 -4.22
CA SER A 304 9.31 0.72 -3.32
C SER A 304 9.81 -0.13 -2.16
N SER A 305 11.01 0.17 -1.66
CA SER A 305 11.52 -0.37 -0.39
C SER A 305 11.89 0.78 0.55
N PHE A 306 11.67 0.58 1.84
CA PHE A 306 12.13 1.46 2.91
C PHE A 306 13.41 0.85 3.49
N GLY A 307 14.42 1.66 3.77
CA GLY A 307 15.64 1.24 4.48
C GLY A 307 16.14 2.31 5.43
#